data_AF-A0A2P4YCY9-F1
#
_entry.id   AF-A0A2P4YCY9-F1
#
_cell.length_a   1.000
_cell.length_b   1.000
_cell.length_c   1.000
_cell.angle_alpha   90.00
_cell.angle_beta   90.00
_cell.angle_gamma   90.00
#
_symmetry.space_group_name_H-M   'P 1'
#
loop_
_entity.id
_entity.type
_entity.pdbx_description
1 polymer ?
#
loop_
_entity_poly.entity_id
_entity_poly.type
_entity_poly.pdbx_seq_one_letter_code
_entity_poly.pdbx_strand_id
1 'polypeptide(L)'
;MHPKLQPSICILMDHSQALAAAVTRETAVCTLLTKKRDVGEVVLWGLGQKFHGLLVACFQHLATFLEEVKQVLQNSHSKRIEQQQHAIEQFTAEFKLALEDDFLQRAKQLHFDIQTIETSMSTMLLPHFEICRTITTANAQVLATGSTFSKAECDDIDNFVRTAAKLKNGDTTFHSVLQAANQFLAQLTLFEQAASKDAFLVCSSALKLQFRETLDQELFLAYIEDLSAKYNVLQVGQIL
;
A
#
# COMPACT_ATOMS: atom_id res chain seq x y z
N MET A 1 16.96 -19.04 -21.74
CA MET A 1 17.85 -19.49 -22.84
C MET A 1 17.04 -19.69 -24.10
N HIS A 2 17.58 -19.37 -25.29
CA HIS A 2 16.88 -19.71 -26.54
C HIS A 2 16.79 -21.24 -26.60
N PRO A 3 15.58 -21.84 -26.65
CA PRO A 3 15.40 -23.29 -26.40
C PRO A 3 16.10 -24.20 -27.43
N LYS A 4 16.59 -23.64 -28.54
CA LYS A 4 17.28 -24.35 -29.61
C LYS A 4 18.81 -24.30 -29.54
N LEU A 5 19.39 -23.40 -28.75
CA LEU A 5 20.86 -23.21 -28.73
C LEU A 5 21.55 -24.20 -27.79
N GLN A 6 20.98 -24.43 -26.61
CA GLN A 6 21.55 -25.35 -25.62
C GLN A 6 21.66 -26.79 -26.15
N PRO A 7 20.62 -27.35 -26.80
CA PRO A 7 20.74 -28.68 -27.40
C PRO A 7 21.80 -28.75 -28.51
N SER A 8 21.92 -27.68 -29.31
CA SER A 8 22.90 -27.61 -30.41
C SER A 8 24.35 -27.59 -29.90
N ILE A 9 24.60 -26.90 -28.78
CA ILE A 9 25.91 -26.88 -28.12
C ILE A 9 26.24 -28.27 -27.54
N CYS A 10 25.28 -28.94 -26.89
CA CYS A 10 25.47 -30.30 -26.38
C CYS A 10 25.82 -31.28 -27.51
N ILE A 11 25.08 -31.26 -28.63
CA ILE A 11 25.36 -32.11 -29.80
C ILE A 11 26.77 -31.85 -30.37
N LEU A 12 27.19 -30.58 -30.43
CA LEU A 12 28.54 -30.21 -30.87
C LEU A 12 29.64 -30.70 -29.92
N MET A 13 29.40 -30.63 -28.60
CA MET A 13 30.33 -31.18 -27.61
C MET A 13 30.42 -32.71 -27.70
N ASP A 14 29.31 -33.41 -27.90
CA ASP A 14 29.29 -34.86 -28.06
C ASP A 14 30.04 -35.29 -29.34
N HIS A 15 29.84 -34.58 -30.45
CA HIS A 15 30.61 -34.80 -31.69
C HIS A 15 32.10 -34.49 -31.52
N SER A 16 32.45 -33.46 -30.75
CA SER A 16 33.84 -33.15 -30.39
C SER A 16 34.46 -34.29 -29.58
N GLN A 17 33.78 -34.82 -28.57
CA GLN A 17 34.27 -35.97 -27.79
C GLN A 17 34.46 -37.23 -28.65
N ALA A 18 33.52 -37.50 -29.56
CA ALA A 18 33.63 -38.61 -30.50
C ALA A 18 34.84 -38.45 -31.44
N LEU A 19 35.09 -37.23 -31.92
CA LEU A 19 36.26 -36.92 -32.73
C LEU A 19 37.57 -37.07 -31.92
N ALA A 20 37.60 -36.67 -30.66
CA ALA A 20 38.76 -36.88 -29.76
C ALA A 20 39.10 -38.37 -29.60
N ALA A 21 38.08 -39.22 -29.47
CA ALA A 21 38.26 -40.67 -29.40
C ALA A 21 38.78 -41.24 -30.72
N ALA A 22 38.34 -40.71 -31.87
CA ALA A 22 38.86 -41.08 -33.18
C ALA A 22 40.32 -40.66 -33.36
N VAL A 23 40.69 -39.44 -32.95
CA VAL A 23 42.09 -38.95 -32.95
C VAL A 23 42.98 -39.88 -32.12
N THR A 24 42.54 -40.24 -30.91
CA THR A 24 43.28 -41.15 -30.01
C THR A 24 43.50 -42.53 -30.65
N ARG A 25 42.47 -43.06 -31.32
CA ARG A 25 42.56 -44.33 -32.05
C ARG A 25 43.55 -44.23 -33.21
N GLU A 26 43.52 -43.13 -33.95
CA GLU A 26 44.45 -42.88 -35.05
C GLU A 26 45.90 -42.70 -34.56
N THR A 27 46.12 -42.01 -33.44
CA THR A 27 47.44 -41.95 -32.76
C THR A 27 47.96 -43.35 -32.44
N ALA A 28 47.10 -44.23 -31.92
CA ALA A 28 47.46 -45.61 -31.60
C ALA A 28 47.83 -46.40 -32.86
N VAL A 29 47.10 -46.22 -33.97
CA VAL A 29 47.42 -46.83 -35.27
C VAL A 29 48.74 -46.31 -35.82
N CYS A 30 48.98 -45.00 -35.81
CA CYS A 30 50.26 -44.42 -36.22
C CYS A 30 51.43 -44.95 -35.37
N THR A 31 51.24 -45.12 -34.06
CA THR A 31 52.24 -45.69 -33.15
C THR A 31 52.54 -47.17 -33.48
N LEU A 32 51.51 -47.95 -33.82
CA LEU A 32 51.66 -49.35 -34.26
C LEU A 32 52.39 -49.47 -35.60
N LEU A 33 52.06 -48.63 -36.58
CA LEU A 33 52.75 -48.55 -37.86
C LEU A 33 54.22 -48.15 -37.68
N THR A 34 54.52 -47.26 -36.73
CA THR A 34 55.90 -46.88 -36.39
C THR A 34 56.73 -48.07 -35.85
N LYS A 35 56.09 -49.07 -35.23
CA LYS A 35 56.75 -50.30 -34.74
C LYS A 35 56.97 -51.37 -35.82
N LYS A 36 56.27 -51.33 -36.96
CA LYS A 36 56.25 -52.40 -37.99
C LYS A 36 57.18 -52.19 -39.20
N ARG A 37 58.03 -51.15 -39.16
CA ARG A 37 58.91 -50.65 -40.23
C ARG A 37 59.45 -51.71 -41.23
N ASP A 38 58.79 -51.83 -42.39
CA ASP A 38 59.34 -52.37 -43.63
C ASP A 38 59.30 -51.30 -44.75
N VAL A 39 60.27 -51.35 -45.66
CA VAL A 39 60.76 -50.24 -46.50
C VAL A 39 59.73 -49.65 -47.51
N GLY A 40 58.54 -50.24 -47.65
CA GLY A 40 57.44 -49.71 -48.47
C GLY A 40 56.50 -48.71 -47.78
N GLU A 41 56.55 -48.57 -46.45
CA GLU A 41 55.56 -47.79 -45.66
C GLU A 41 55.95 -46.32 -45.41
N VAL A 42 57.13 -45.86 -45.84
CA VAL A 42 57.69 -44.54 -45.44
C VAL A 42 56.88 -43.33 -45.96
N VAL A 43 56.32 -43.40 -47.18
CA VAL A 43 55.52 -42.30 -47.76
C VAL A 43 54.13 -42.22 -47.13
N LEU A 44 53.49 -43.38 -46.91
CA LEU A 44 52.19 -43.49 -46.23
C LEU A 44 52.30 -43.04 -44.77
N TRP A 45 53.41 -43.32 -44.11
CA TRP A 45 53.69 -42.87 -42.75
C TRP A 45 53.89 -41.34 -42.65
N GLY A 46 54.63 -40.73 -43.58
CA GLY A 46 54.82 -39.28 -43.62
C GLY A 46 53.51 -38.51 -43.91
N LEU A 47 52.63 -39.07 -44.74
CA LEU A 47 51.27 -38.54 -44.96
C LEU A 47 50.38 -38.73 -43.73
N GLY A 48 50.44 -39.90 -43.10
CA GLY A 48 49.70 -40.21 -41.87
C GLY A 48 50.09 -39.29 -40.70
N GLN A 49 51.37 -38.97 -40.52
CA GLN A 49 51.80 -38.03 -39.48
C GLN A 49 51.36 -36.59 -39.74
N LYS A 50 51.40 -36.13 -41.01
CA LYS A 50 50.89 -34.81 -41.37
C LYS A 50 49.38 -34.71 -41.17
N PHE A 51 48.65 -35.73 -41.60
CA PHE A 51 47.20 -35.81 -41.42
C PHE A 51 46.84 -35.83 -39.93
N HIS A 52 47.55 -36.64 -39.13
CA HIS A 52 47.39 -36.67 -37.68
C HIS A 52 47.65 -35.31 -37.03
N GLY A 53 48.74 -34.63 -37.38
CA GLY A 53 49.06 -33.28 -36.87
C GLY A 53 47.99 -32.23 -37.24
N LEU A 54 47.49 -32.28 -38.48
CA LEU A 54 46.39 -31.43 -38.94
C LEU A 54 45.09 -31.70 -38.16
N LEU A 55 44.80 -32.97 -37.89
CA LEU A 55 43.57 -33.38 -37.21
C LEU A 55 43.61 -32.99 -35.72
N VAL A 56 44.75 -33.16 -35.06
CA VAL A 56 44.99 -32.70 -33.68
C VAL A 56 44.89 -31.17 -33.58
N ALA A 57 45.50 -30.43 -34.50
CA ALA A 57 45.42 -28.97 -34.50
C ALA A 57 43.98 -28.48 -34.72
N CYS A 58 43.26 -29.07 -35.67
CA CYS A 58 41.85 -28.76 -35.94
C CYS A 58 40.97 -29.05 -34.72
N PHE A 59 41.21 -30.17 -34.03
CA PHE A 59 40.52 -30.52 -32.80
C PHE A 59 40.76 -29.50 -31.67
N GLN A 60 42.02 -29.12 -31.47
CA GLN A 60 42.38 -28.15 -30.43
C GLN A 60 41.72 -26.78 -30.69
N HIS A 61 41.68 -26.33 -31.94
CA HIS A 61 40.99 -25.09 -32.31
C HIS A 61 39.47 -25.17 -32.07
N LEU A 62 38.83 -26.29 -32.42
CA LEU A 62 37.41 -26.50 -32.19
C LEU A 62 37.06 -26.52 -30.69
N ALA A 63 37.87 -27.20 -29.88
CA ALA A 63 37.66 -27.27 -28.43
C ALA A 63 37.75 -25.88 -27.77
N THR A 64 38.78 -25.09 -28.14
CA THR A 64 38.93 -23.72 -27.63
C THR A 64 37.76 -22.83 -28.04
N PHE A 65 37.35 -22.89 -29.31
CA PHE A 65 36.21 -22.11 -29.81
C PHE A 65 34.91 -22.44 -29.07
N LEU A 66 34.63 -23.72 -28.81
CA LEU A 66 33.43 -24.12 -28.08
C LEU A 66 33.41 -23.59 -26.63
N GLU A 67 34.57 -23.57 -25.96
CA GLU A 67 34.65 -23.03 -24.59
C GLU A 67 34.49 -21.50 -24.59
N GLU A 68 35.06 -20.79 -25.56
CA GLU A 68 34.86 -19.35 -25.74
C GLU A 68 33.38 -19.00 -25.97
N VAL A 69 32.70 -19.75 -26.86
CA VAL A 69 31.26 -19.56 -27.13
C VAL A 69 30.43 -19.78 -25.87
N LYS A 70 30.74 -20.82 -25.09
CA LYS A 70 30.07 -21.10 -23.82
C LYS A 70 30.26 -19.96 -22.82
N GLN A 71 31.49 -19.45 -22.68
CA GLN A 71 31.79 -18.34 -21.76
C GLN A 71 31.06 -17.06 -22.17
N VAL A 72 31.06 -16.70 -23.46
CA VAL A 72 30.33 -15.54 -23.98
C VAL A 72 28.84 -15.65 -23.71
N LEU A 73 28.26 -16.85 -23.89
CA LEU A 73 26.85 -17.08 -23.65
C LEU A 73 26.47 -16.94 -22.17
N GLN A 74 27.30 -17.50 -21.27
CA GLN A 74 27.12 -17.38 -19.83
C GLN A 74 27.23 -15.93 -19.37
N ASN A 75 28.28 -15.21 -19.80
CA ASN A 75 28.48 -13.80 -19.49
C ASN A 75 27.30 -12.93 -19.98
N SER A 76 26.79 -13.20 -21.18
CA SER A 76 25.61 -12.50 -21.72
C SER A 76 24.35 -12.77 -20.90
N HIS A 77 24.16 -14.01 -20.43
CA HIS A 77 23.01 -14.35 -19.60
C HIS A 77 23.09 -13.70 -18.22
N SER A 78 24.25 -13.76 -17.56
CA SER A 78 24.48 -13.11 -16.26
C SER A 78 24.24 -11.61 -16.35
N LYS A 79 24.80 -10.94 -17.37
CA LYS A 79 24.59 -9.51 -17.59
C LYS A 79 23.11 -9.14 -17.78
N ARG A 80 22.34 -9.98 -18.48
CA ARG A 80 20.89 -9.76 -18.63
C ARG A 80 20.13 -9.92 -17.33
N ILE A 81 20.50 -10.88 -16.49
CA ILE A 81 19.87 -11.09 -15.17
C ILE A 81 20.16 -9.89 -14.27
N GLU A 82 21.41 -9.44 -14.20
CA GLU A 82 21.80 -8.25 -13.42
C GLU A 82 21.03 -7.00 -13.86
N GLN A 83 20.90 -6.79 -15.17
CA GLN A 83 20.12 -5.67 -15.71
C GLN A 83 18.63 -5.75 -15.33
N GLN A 84 18.04 -6.95 -15.38
CA GLN A 84 16.65 -7.15 -14.97
C GLN A 84 16.48 -6.93 -13.47
N GLN A 85 17.42 -7.41 -12.65
CA GLN A 85 17.39 -7.22 -11.22
C GLN A 85 17.50 -5.74 -10.83
N HIS A 86 18.44 -5.00 -11.43
CA HIS A 86 18.55 -3.56 -11.25
C HIS A 86 17.27 -2.82 -11.67
N ALA A 87 16.66 -3.21 -12.80
CA ALA A 87 15.40 -2.61 -13.24
C ALA A 87 14.26 -2.87 -12.25
N ILE A 88 14.15 -4.10 -11.72
CA ILE A 88 13.15 -4.43 -10.69
C ILE A 88 13.39 -3.63 -9.42
N GLU A 89 14.63 -3.52 -8.96
CA GLU A 89 14.99 -2.73 -7.77
C GLU A 89 14.66 -1.25 -7.96
N GLN A 90 14.98 -0.69 -9.12
CA GLN A 90 14.64 0.69 -9.47
C GLN A 90 13.11 0.91 -9.51
N PHE A 91 12.35 0.08 -10.23
CA PHE A 91 10.89 0.18 -10.27
C PHE A 91 10.27 0.01 -8.89
N THR A 92 10.80 -0.88 -8.06
CA THR A 92 10.32 -1.08 -6.69
C THR A 92 10.58 0.15 -5.83
N ALA A 93 11.73 0.80 -5.97
CA ALA A 93 12.06 2.03 -5.25
C ALA A 93 11.18 3.21 -5.71
N GLU A 94 11.01 3.39 -7.02
CA GLU A 94 10.12 4.40 -7.59
C GLU A 94 8.67 4.20 -7.16
N PHE A 95 8.19 2.94 -7.18
CA PHE A 95 6.85 2.60 -6.72
C PHE A 95 6.66 2.86 -5.22
N LYS A 96 7.64 2.52 -4.37
CA LYS A 96 7.60 2.85 -2.93
C LYS A 96 7.51 4.34 -2.69
N LEU A 97 8.34 5.14 -3.37
CA LEU A 97 8.32 6.60 -3.25
C LEU A 97 6.98 7.19 -3.71
N ALA A 98 6.44 6.71 -4.83
CA ALA A 98 5.14 7.15 -5.34
C ALA A 98 3.99 6.78 -4.39
N LEU A 99 4.01 5.58 -3.81
CA LEU A 99 3.04 5.18 -2.80
C LEU A 99 3.15 6.05 -1.55
N GLU A 100 4.34 6.23 -1.00
CA GLU A 100 4.52 7.00 0.22
C GLU A 100 4.07 8.46 0.06
N ASP A 101 4.41 9.12 -1.06
CA ASP A 101 4.02 10.52 -1.28
C ASP A 101 2.52 10.66 -1.54
N ASP A 102 1.94 9.87 -2.45
CA ASP A 102 0.51 9.97 -2.79
C ASP A 102 -0.39 9.60 -1.60
N PHE A 103 -0.07 8.54 -0.85
CA PHE A 103 -0.86 8.14 0.30
C PHE A 103 -0.76 9.14 1.44
N LEU A 104 0.45 9.66 1.72
CA LEU A 104 0.64 10.68 2.75
C LEU A 104 -0.10 11.98 2.37
N GLN A 105 -0.04 12.41 1.11
CA GLN A 105 -0.79 13.57 0.63
C GLN A 105 -2.30 13.37 0.75
N ARG A 106 -2.82 12.22 0.32
CA ARG A 106 -4.26 11.90 0.46
C ARG A 106 -4.69 11.84 1.92
N ALA A 107 -3.88 11.23 2.79
CA ALA A 107 -4.16 11.19 4.22
C ALA A 107 -4.18 12.61 4.81
N LYS A 108 -3.21 13.47 4.48
CA LYS A 108 -3.20 14.88 4.91
C LYS A 108 -4.42 15.64 4.42
N GLN A 109 -4.79 15.48 3.16
CA GLN A 109 -5.99 16.10 2.60
C GLN A 109 -7.25 15.62 3.34
N LEU A 110 -7.36 14.33 3.62
CA LEU A 110 -8.50 13.76 4.34
C LEU A 110 -8.62 14.30 5.76
N HIS A 111 -7.50 14.44 6.48
CA HIS A 111 -7.50 15.06 7.81
C HIS A 111 -7.93 16.54 7.74
N PHE A 112 -7.45 17.28 6.73
CA PHE A 112 -7.85 18.68 6.52
C PHE A 112 -9.35 18.81 6.22
N ASP A 113 -9.91 17.94 5.37
CA ASP A 113 -11.33 17.89 5.06
C ASP A 113 -12.16 17.62 6.34
N ILE A 114 -11.77 16.61 7.13
CA ILE A 114 -12.42 16.27 8.40
C ILE A 114 -12.42 17.48 9.34
N GLN A 115 -11.26 18.12 9.52
CA GLN A 115 -11.13 19.29 10.38
C GLN A 115 -12.01 20.46 9.89
N THR A 116 -12.12 20.63 8.57
CA THR A 116 -12.98 21.66 7.97
C THR A 116 -14.45 21.39 8.27
N ILE A 117 -14.90 20.15 8.11
CA ILE A 117 -16.27 19.74 8.42
C ILE A 117 -16.56 19.94 9.92
N GLU A 118 -15.68 19.46 10.81
CA GLU A 118 -15.85 19.62 12.25
C GLU A 118 -15.87 21.09 12.68
N THR A 119 -15.10 21.96 12.01
CA THR A 119 -15.11 23.41 12.24
C THR A 119 -16.45 24.02 11.82
N SER A 120 -16.97 23.64 10.65
CA SER A 120 -18.30 24.08 10.18
C SER A 120 -19.40 23.64 11.15
N MET A 121 -19.40 22.37 11.57
CA MET A 121 -20.36 21.84 12.55
C MET A 121 -20.27 22.56 13.90
N SER A 122 -19.06 22.82 14.39
CA SER A 122 -18.83 23.60 15.62
C SER A 122 -19.36 25.03 15.52
N THR A 123 -19.23 25.64 14.33
CA THR A 123 -19.75 26.99 14.06
C THR A 123 -21.28 27.00 14.07
N MET A 124 -21.91 25.99 13.47
CA MET A 124 -23.38 25.84 13.49
C MET A 124 -23.93 25.64 14.91
N LEU A 125 -23.22 24.89 15.77
CA LEU A 125 -23.60 24.64 17.16
C LEU A 125 -23.15 25.72 18.15
N LEU A 126 -22.43 26.75 17.70
CA LEU A 126 -21.90 27.78 18.58
C LEU A 126 -22.97 28.45 19.45
N PRO A 127 -24.16 28.83 18.91
CA PRO A 127 -25.22 29.40 19.74
C PRO A 127 -25.69 28.44 20.84
N HIS A 128 -25.82 27.15 20.53
CA HIS A 128 -26.19 26.11 21.50
C HIS A 128 -25.13 25.94 22.57
N PHE A 129 -23.85 25.99 22.21
CA PHE A 129 -22.75 25.92 23.18
C PHE A 129 -22.76 27.11 24.15
N GLU A 130 -23.02 28.32 23.66
CA GLU A 130 -23.11 29.51 24.52
C GLU A 130 -24.27 29.43 25.51
N ILE A 131 -25.40 28.88 25.08
CA ILE A 131 -26.57 28.68 25.94
C ILE A 131 -26.32 27.56 26.95
N CYS A 132 -25.76 26.42 26.52
CA CYS A 132 -25.38 25.33 27.42
C CYS A 132 -24.40 25.81 28.49
N ARG A 133 -23.44 26.67 28.12
CA ARG A 133 -22.51 27.31 29.08
C ARG A 133 -23.27 28.18 30.08
N THR A 134 -24.24 28.96 29.61
CA THR A 134 -25.06 29.84 30.48
C THR A 134 -25.90 29.01 31.46
N ILE A 135 -26.56 27.96 30.98
CA ILE A 135 -27.34 27.01 31.79
C ILE A 135 -26.43 26.37 32.85
N THR A 136 -25.27 25.85 32.44
CA THR A 136 -24.32 25.20 33.34
C THR A 136 -23.80 26.18 34.40
N THR A 137 -23.46 27.41 34.00
CA THR A 137 -22.95 28.45 34.93
C THR A 137 -24.01 28.90 35.92
N ALA A 138 -25.27 29.02 35.47
CA ALA A 138 -26.39 29.39 36.34
C ALA A 138 -26.93 28.21 37.16
N ASN A 139 -26.42 27.00 36.94
CA ASN A 139 -26.94 25.74 37.49
C ASN A 139 -28.45 25.59 37.23
N ALA A 140 -28.87 25.94 36.02
CA ALA A 140 -30.27 25.87 35.60
C ALA A 140 -30.64 24.46 35.16
N GLN A 141 -31.87 24.03 35.45
CA GLN A 141 -32.36 22.69 35.11
C GLN A 141 -33.81 22.72 34.63
N VAL A 142 -34.19 21.74 33.81
CA VAL A 142 -35.59 21.51 33.44
C VAL A 142 -36.18 20.52 34.45
N LEU A 143 -37.14 20.96 35.27
CA LEU A 143 -37.77 20.11 36.26
C LEU A 143 -39.01 19.43 35.66
N ALA A 144 -39.16 18.11 35.81
CA ALA A 144 -40.35 17.39 35.35
C ALA A 144 -41.63 17.81 36.12
N THR A 145 -41.48 18.16 37.40
CA THR A 145 -42.61 18.57 38.25
C THR A 145 -43.09 19.97 37.85
N GLY A 146 -44.26 20.04 37.20
CA GLY A 146 -44.87 21.32 36.78
C GLY A 146 -44.36 21.86 35.44
N SER A 147 -43.54 21.11 34.70
CA SER A 147 -43.20 21.43 33.32
C SER A 147 -44.00 20.59 32.32
N THR A 148 -43.84 20.90 31.03
CA THR A 148 -44.43 20.15 29.93
C THR A 148 -43.58 18.95 29.51
N PHE A 149 -42.43 18.72 30.16
CA PHE A 149 -41.48 17.67 29.81
C PHE A 149 -41.57 16.51 30.81
N SER A 150 -41.56 15.30 30.29
CA SER A 150 -41.42 14.08 31.07
C SER A 150 -40.02 13.96 31.68
N LYS A 151 -39.88 13.10 32.68
CA LYS A 151 -38.57 12.85 33.31
C LYS A 151 -37.53 12.37 32.30
N ALA A 152 -37.90 11.50 31.37
CA ALA A 152 -36.99 11.00 30.34
C ALA A 152 -36.51 12.12 29.42
N GLU A 153 -37.41 13.04 29.02
CA GLU A 153 -37.05 14.20 28.21
C GLU A 153 -36.15 15.18 28.97
N CYS A 154 -36.39 15.39 30.28
CA CYS A 154 -35.48 16.16 31.13
C CYS A 154 -34.08 15.54 31.17
N ASP A 155 -33.99 14.22 31.36
CA ASP A 155 -32.70 13.51 31.38
C ASP A 155 -31.98 13.63 30.02
N ASP A 156 -32.72 13.59 28.91
CA ASP A 156 -32.18 13.78 27.56
C ASP A 156 -31.68 15.20 27.30
N ILE A 157 -32.39 16.22 27.79
CA ILE A 157 -31.95 17.61 27.74
C ILE A 157 -30.65 17.80 28.54
N ASP A 158 -30.58 17.25 29.76
CA ASP A 158 -29.37 17.31 30.59
C ASP A 158 -28.20 16.54 29.96
N ASN A 159 -28.48 15.43 29.28
CA ASN A 159 -27.47 14.69 28.50
C ASN A 159 -26.92 15.55 27.35
N PHE A 160 -27.79 16.25 26.63
CA PHE A 160 -27.36 17.18 25.59
C PHE A 160 -26.47 18.29 26.15
N VAL A 161 -26.89 18.98 27.21
CA VAL A 161 -26.13 20.09 27.81
C VAL A 161 -24.73 19.62 28.24
N ARG A 162 -24.63 18.44 28.86
CA ARG A 162 -23.34 17.85 29.24
C ARG A 162 -22.49 17.47 28.03
N THR A 163 -23.09 16.91 26.99
CA THR A 163 -22.38 16.52 25.75
C THR A 163 -21.87 17.73 25.00
N ALA A 164 -22.69 18.77 24.88
CA ALA A 164 -22.35 20.05 24.28
C ALA A 164 -21.18 20.73 25.01
N ALA A 165 -21.17 20.69 26.35
CA ALA A 165 -20.05 21.22 27.14
C ALA A 165 -18.74 20.46 26.87
N LYS A 166 -18.80 19.12 26.82
CA LYS A 166 -17.62 18.29 26.49
C LYS A 166 -17.11 18.57 25.08
N LEU A 167 -18.01 18.68 24.09
CA LEU A 167 -17.64 19.01 22.71
C LEU A 167 -16.96 20.39 22.64
N LYS A 168 -17.52 21.39 23.33
CA LYS A 168 -16.95 22.74 23.34
C LYS A 168 -15.57 22.81 24.01
N ASN A 169 -15.34 22.00 25.03
CA ASN A 169 -14.06 21.96 25.75
C ASN A 169 -13.01 21.06 25.07
N GLY A 170 -13.42 20.23 24.09
CA GLY A 170 -12.55 19.23 23.48
C GLY A 170 -12.37 17.95 24.31
N ASP A 171 -13.20 17.73 25.33
CA ASP A 171 -13.19 16.51 26.16
C ASP A 171 -13.78 15.30 25.42
N THR A 172 -14.47 15.55 24.30
CA THR A 172 -15.04 14.53 23.41
C THR A 172 -15.00 15.03 21.96
N THR A 173 -15.16 14.13 20.99
CA THR A 173 -15.08 14.46 19.56
C THR A 173 -16.43 14.29 18.87
N PHE A 174 -16.64 15.03 17.78
CA PHE A 174 -17.81 14.88 16.92
C PHE A 174 -17.99 13.45 16.45
N HIS A 175 -16.90 12.81 15.99
CA HIS A 175 -16.94 11.42 15.56
C HIS A 175 -17.54 10.48 16.61
N SER A 176 -17.17 10.63 17.89
CA SER A 176 -17.66 9.76 18.96
C SER A 176 -19.13 10.02 19.31
N VAL A 177 -19.54 11.28 19.39
CA VAL A 177 -20.91 11.68 19.75
C VAL A 177 -21.90 11.32 18.64
N LEU A 178 -21.48 11.45 17.39
CA LEU A 178 -22.36 11.32 16.22
C LEU A 178 -22.47 9.90 15.69
N GLN A 179 -21.84 8.90 16.34
CA GLN A 179 -22.16 7.49 16.07
C GLN A 179 -23.65 7.20 16.28
N ALA A 180 -24.29 7.91 17.21
CA ALA A 180 -25.73 7.90 17.45
C ALA A 180 -26.37 9.22 17.00
N ALA A 181 -26.10 9.66 15.76
CA ALA A 181 -26.56 10.95 15.22
C ALA A 181 -28.04 11.26 15.45
N ASN A 182 -28.93 10.28 15.21
CA ASN A 182 -30.37 10.44 15.42
C ASN A 182 -30.73 10.73 16.89
N GLN A 183 -30.03 10.10 17.83
CA GLN A 183 -30.22 10.37 19.25
C GLN A 183 -29.74 11.76 19.61
N PHE A 184 -28.56 12.16 19.12
CA PHE A 184 -28.03 13.50 19.33
C PHE A 184 -29.00 14.59 18.81
N LEU A 185 -29.55 14.41 17.62
CA LEU A 185 -30.51 15.35 17.02
C LEU A 185 -31.86 15.37 17.75
N ALA A 186 -32.34 14.23 18.25
CA ALA A 186 -33.54 14.19 19.09
C ALA A 186 -33.33 14.96 20.40
N GLN A 187 -32.19 14.77 21.05
CA GLN A 187 -31.83 15.48 22.28
C GLN A 187 -31.63 16.99 22.04
N LEU A 188 -30.98 17.37 20.93
CA LEU A 188 -30.87 18.75 20.49
C LEU A 188 -32.26 19.37 20.29
N THR A 189 -33.16 18.69 19.60
CA THR A 189 -34.53 19.19 19.35
C THR A 189 -35.28 19.42 20.65
N LEU A 190 -35.18 18.50 21.62
CA LEU A 190 -35.77 18.67 22.95
C LEU A 190 -35.17 19.87 23.69
N PHE A 191 -33.85 20.04 23.62
CA PHE A 191 -33.15 21.19 24.19
C PHE A 191 -33.64 22.51 23.59
N GLU A 192 -33.75 22.60 22.26
CA GLU A 192 -34.25 23.80 21.57
C GLU A 192 -35.69 24.13 22.01
N GLN A 193 -36.56 23.12 22.09
CA GLN A 193 -37.92 23.29 22.58
C GLN A 193 -37.97 23.77 24.03
N ALA A 194 -37.10 23.24 24.90
CA ALA A 194 -37.01 23.65 26.30
C ALA A 194 -36.50 25.10 26.42
N ALA A 195 -35.51 25.49 25.61
CA ALA A 195 -34.99 26.84 25.57
C ALA A 195 -36.04 27.83 25.06
N SER A 196 -36.75 27.52 23.97
CA SER A 196 -37.81 28.37 23.42
C SER A 196 -39.03 28.53 24.33
N LYS A 197 -39.28 27.58 25.23
CA LYS A 197 -40.38 27.63 26.22
C LYS A 197 -39.97 28.22 27.57
N ASP A 198 -38.74 28.74 27.70
CA ASP A 198 -38.17 29.22 28.97
C ASP A 198 -38.25 28.16 30.10
N ALA A 199 -38.05 26.88 29.76
CA ALA A 199 -38.27 25.77 30.69
C ALA A 199 -37.10 25.55 31.68
N PHE A 200 -35.95 26.20 31.45
CA PHE A 200 -34.80 26.14 32.35
C PHE A 200 -35.05 27.03 33.56
N LEU A 201 -34.99 26.45 34.76
CA LEU A 201 -35.22 27.15 36.02
C LEU A 201 -33.92 27.31 36.80
N VAL A 202 -33.70 28.49 37.38
CA VAL A 202 -32.66 28.75 38.39
C VAL A 202 -33.38 29.00 39.71
N CYS A 203 -33.17 28.11 40.67
CA CYS A 203 -33.94 28.03 41.92
C CYS A 203 -35.44 27.88 41.65
N SER A 204 -36.17 28.98 41.55
CA SER A 204 -37.62 29.03 41.31
C SER A 204 -38.03 29.95 40.15
N SER A 205 -37.06 30.52 39.43
CA SER A 205 -37.30 31.51 38.38
C SER A 205 -36.84 30.98 37.03
N ALA A 206 -37.64 31.23 35.98
CA ALA A 206 -37.28 30.89 34.62
C ALA A 206 -36.07 31.71 34.14
N LEU A 207 -35.05 31.02 33.64
CA LEU A 207 -33.91 31.60 32.97
C LEU A 207 -34.32 31.95 31.55
N LYS A 208 -34.44 33.25 31.26
CA LYS A 208 -34.75 33.73 29.92
C LYS A 208 -33.56 33.54 29.00
N LEU A 209 -33.66 32.58 28.08
CA LEU A 209 -32.64 32.29 27.09
C LEU A 209 -33.03 33.00 25.79
N GLN A 210 -32.15 33.84 25.25
CA GLN A 210 -32.37 34.50 23.95
C GLN A 210 -32.07 33.53 22.80
N PHE A 211 -32.81 32.42 22.73
CA PHE A 211 -32.66 31.45 21.66
C PHE A 211 -33.43 31.92 20.42
N ARG A 212 -32.71 32.41 19.41
CA ARG A 212 -33.30 33.04 18.21
C ARG A 212 -33.31 32.15 16.99
N GLU A 213 -32.38 31.21 16.89
CA GLU A 213 -32.17 30.37 15.71
C GLU A 213 -32.04 28.91 16.12
N THR A 214 -32.91 28.08 15.56
CA THR A 214 -32.80 26.62 15.62
C THR A 214 -31.74 26.15 14.64
N LEU A 215 -31.10 25.03 14.94
CA LEU A 215 -30.13 24.42 14.02
C LEU A 215 -30.83 24.03 12.72
N ASP A 216 -30.21 24.34 11.58
CA ASP A 216 -30.57 23.72 10.31
C ASP A 216 -30.17 22.23 10.34
N GLN A 217 -31.15 21.39 10.70
CA GLN A 217 -30.92 19.96 10.89
C GLN A 217 -30.62 19.24 9.57
N GLU A 218 -31.17 19.71 8.44
CA GLU A 218 -30.93 19.10 7.14
C GLU A 218 -29.47 19.32 6.72
N LEU A 219 -28.99 20.57 6.82
CA LEU A 219 -27.60 20.88 6.55
C LEU A 219 -26.65 20.18 7.54
N PHE A 220 -27.01 20.12 8.83
CA PHE A 220 -26.18 19.46 9.82
C PHE A 220 -26.09 17.95 9.60
N LEU A 221 -27.20 17.30 9.20
CA LEU A 221 -27.21 15.90 8.79
C LEU A 221 -26.30 15.64 7.58
N ALA A 222 -26.32 16.51 6.58
CA ALA A 222 -25.42 16.39 5.43
C ALA A 222 -23.94 16.44 5.86
N TYR A 223 -23.58 17.30 6.82
CA TYR A 223 -22.23 17.32 7.40
C TYR A 223 -21.91 16.04 8.19
N ILE A 224 -22.85 15.49 8.95
CA ILE A 224 -22.66 14.22 9.67
C ILE A 224 -22.37 13.08 8.68
N GLU A 225 -23.14 13.00 7.60
CA GLU A 225 -22.98 11.97 6.56
C GLU A 225 -21.62 12.09 5.86
N ASP A 226 -21.22 13.30 5.46
CA ASP A 226 -19.91 13.54 4.85
C ASP A 226 -18.77 13.21 5.84
N LEU A 227 -18.89 13.64 7.10
CA LEU A 227 -17.92 13.31 8.14
C LEU A 227 -17.77 11.79 8.31
N SER A 228 -18.90 11.06 8.40
CA SER A 228 -18.90 9.60 8.52
C SER A 228 -18.23 8.92 7.32
N ALA A 229 -18.54 9.37 6.11
CA ALA A 229 -17.91 8.88 4.89
C ALA A 229 -16.39 9.09 4.90
N LYS A 230 -15.92 10.26 5.33
CA LYS A 230 -14.49 10.59 5.41
C LYS A 230 -13.76 9.72 6.45
N TYR A 231 -14.34 9.50 7.62
CA TYR A 231 -13.76 8.59 8.63
C TYR A 231 -13.72 7.13 8.17
N ASN A 232 -14.71 6.67 7.40
CA ASN A 232 -14.70 5.31 6.83
C ASN A 232 -13.55 5.13 5.83
N VAL A 233 -13.29 6.14 4.99
CA VAL A 233 -12.12 6.12 4.07
C VAL A 233 -10.81 6.11 4.86
N LEU A 234 -10.74 6.87 5.96
CA LEU A 234 -9.54 6.94 6.80
C LEU A 234 -9.25 5.61 7.49
N GLN A 235 -10.28 4.90 7.97
CA GLN A 235 -10.14 3.57 8.57
C GLN A 235 -9.70 2.51 7.56
N VAL A 236 -10.25 2.52 6.34
CA VAL A 236 -9.85 1.59 5.27
C VAL A 236 -8.40 1.87 4.83
N GLY A 237 -7.99 3.13 4.78
CA GLY A 237 -6.62 3.53 4.43
C GLY A 237 -5.56 3.16 5.48
N GLN A 238 -5.96 2.86 6.73
CA GLN A 238 -5.05 2.39 7.79
C GLN A 238 -4.84 0.87 7.79
N ILE A 239 -5.64 0.11 7.03
CA ILE A 239 -5.59 -1.36 6.95
C ILE A 239 -4.71 -1.85 5.78
N LEU A 240 -4.41 -0.98 4.81
CA LEU A 240 -3.51 -1.23 3.68
C LEU A 240 -2.07 -0.83 4.01
#